data_AF-A0A2E7HSE4-F1
#
_entry.id   AF-A0A2E7HSE4-F1
#
_cell.length_a   1.000
_cell.length_b   1.000
_cell.length_c   1.000
_cell.angle_alpha   90.00
_cell.angle_beta   90.00
_cell.angle_gamma   90.00
#
_symmetry.space_group_name_H-M   'P 1'
#
loop_
_entity.id
_entity.type
_entity.pdbx_description
1 polymer ?
#
loop_
_entity_poly.entity_id
_entity_poly.type
_entity_poly.pdbx_seq_one_letter_code
_entity_poly.pdbx_strand_id
1 'polypeptide(L)'
;MESNAYLAEEDRWDWFTPISLLALCAMSVLFIHSAQAYVGGNLWKMQILWCIIGFSLYLAVSLLDYHFWMKFAHVFYLLAVLALCLVFFNSAMYGARRWIDFGLFKVQPSEVAKWAAMVLGASILARSRIGDFRDSFKGILKISACFGLPMFLIFLQPDLGSTLVFPPIAFSLLYVARIPTRFFVTTFLVFVVMVGLLGYDVFRYYQYKLENPRPSEAIVAYEDSSLLPLKDYQRKRILTFLAPEVEDPAGVGANWNRIQALIAVATGGISGKGLGGGMQAKLGYLPKAVAHNDFIFAVLAEESGLLGCLLALGAFLIIIFGCLKVAAKASDRFGAMLAVGVSVLLMMHVFINVGMTIGITPITGLPLPFLSYGGSFLVTCFVMLGMVQSVYRHRMEFR
;
A
#
# COMPACT_ATOMS: atom_id res chain seq x y z
N MET A 1 20.26 -13.61 40.58
CA MET A 1 20.55 -14.03 39.19
C MET A 1 19.30 -14.48 38.44
N GLU A 2 18.30 -15.10 39.09
CA GLU A 2 17.04 -15.50 38.42
C GLU A 2 16.12 -14.32 38.04
N SER A 3 16.04 -13.25 38.84
CA SER A 3 15.20 -12.08 38.53
C SER A 3 15.58 -11.37 37.21
N ASN A 4 16.87 -11.38 36.82
CA ASN A 4 17.31 -10.82 35.53
C ASN A 4 16.97 -11.72 34.34
N ALA A 5 16.80 -13.03 34.55
CA ALA A 5 16.40 -13.96 33.50
C ALA A 5 14.89 -13.86 33.19
N TYR A 6 14.04 -13.72 34.22
CA TYR A 6 12.60 -13.50 34.06
C TYR A 6 12.30 -12.13 33.40
N LEU A 7 13.00 -11.06 33.79
CA LEU A 7 12.89 -9.74 33.14
C LEU A 7 13.37 -9.77 31.67
N ALA A 8 14.24 -10.71 31.29
CA ALA A 8 14.72 -10.88 29.92
C ALA A 8 13.75 -11.64 29.00
N GLU A 9 12.76 -12.37 29.54
CA GLU A 9 11.72 -13.03 28.74
C GLU A 9 10.52 -12.12 28.48
N GLU A 10 10.08 -11.33 29.48
CA GLU A 10 8.96 -10.39 29.33
C GLU A 10 9.24 -9.29 28.29
N ASP A 11 10.51 -8.89 28.09
CA ASP A 11 10.91 -7.84 27.14
C ASP A 11 11.13 -8.34 25.69
N ARG A 12 10.82 -9.62 25.40
CA ARG A 12 10.92 -10.18 24.03
C ARG A 12 9.71 -9.92 23.16
N TRP A 13 8.59 -9.48 23.74
CA TRP A 13 7.33 -9.25 23.03
C TRP A 13 6.90 -7.79 23.06
N ASP A 14 6.51 -7.25 21.90
CA ASP A 14 5.86 -5.94 21.84
C ASP A 14 4.35 -6.14 21.78
N TRP A 15 3.69 -6.13 22.94
CA TRP A 15 2.27 -6.46 23.06
C TRP A 15 1.32 -5.47 22.40
N PHE A 16 1.73 -4.21 22.22
CA PHE A 16 0.86 -3.18 21.64
C PHE A 16 0.50 -3.46 20.16
N THR A 17 1.45 -3.98 19.39
CA THR A 17 1.26 -4.32 17.97
C THR A 17 0.24 -5.45 17.76
N PRO A 18 0.35 -6.65 18.37
CA PRO A 18 -0.62 -7.73 18.19
C PRO A 18 -2.01 -7.41 18.74
N ILE A 19 -2.13 -6.63 19.84
CA ILE A 19 -3.43 -6.16 20.33
C ILE A 19 -4.11 -5.27 19.28
N SER A 20 -3.36 -4.32 18.71
CA SER A 20 -3.87 -3.44 17.65
C SER A 20 -4.25 -4.21 16.38
N LEU A 21 -3.51 -5.27 16.05
CA LEU A 21 -3.84 -6.17 14.94
C LEU A 21 -5.15 -6.91 15.17
N LEU A 22 -5.37 -7.45 16.36
CA LEU A 22 -6.62 -8.12 16.70
C LEU A 22 -7.81 -7.16 16.66
N ALA A 23 -7.63 -5.92 17.13
CA ALA A 23 -8.66 -4.89 17.04
C ALA A 23 -9.03 -4.58 15.57
N LEU A 24 -8.05 -4.36 14.70
CA LEU A 24 -8.28 -4.12 13.27
C LEU A 24 -8.91 -5.32 12.57
N CYS A 25 -8.49 -6.54 12.89
CA CYS A 25 -9.09 -7.76 12.32
C CYS A 25 -10.54 -7.96 12.78
N ALA A 26 -10.85 -7.66 14.04
CA ALA A 26 -12.22 -7.70 14.54
C ALA A 26 -13.11 -6.67 13.81
N MET A 27 -12.63 -5.43 13.67
CA MET A 27 -13.31 -4.41 12.88
C MET A 27 -13.50 -4.86 11.43
N SER A 28 -12.47 -5.43 10.80
CA SER A 28 -12.53 -5.93 9.42
C SER A 28 -13.67 -6.92 9.23
N VAL A 29 -13.75 -7.96 10.08
CA VAL A 29 -14.79 -8.97 9.99
C VAL A 29 -16.18 -8.35 10.17
N LEU A 30 -16.34 -7.44 11.14
CA LEU A 30 -17.60 -6.75 11.41
C LEU A 30 -18.06 -5.90 10.21
N PHE A 31 -17.19 -5.06 9.66
CA PHE A 31 -17.56 -4.17 8.56
C PHE A 31 -17.67 -4.89 7.21
N ILE A 32 -16.89 -5.96 6.97
CA ILE A 32 -17.08 -6.82 5.79
C ILE A 32 -18.42 -7.54 5.88
N HIS A 33 -18.76 -8.10 7.05
CA HIS A 33 -20.08 -8.72 7.27
C HIS A 33 -21.21 -7.72 7.00
N SER A 34 -21.08 -6.51 7.55
CA SER A 34 -22.04 -5.43 7.33
C SER A 34 -22.20 -5.05 5.85
N ALA A 35 -21.07 -4.83 5.15
CA ALA A 35 -21.06 -4.51 3.73
C ALA A 35 -21.69 -5.61 2.86
N GLN A 36 -21.63 -6.87 3.30
CA GLN A 36 -22.21 -8.01 2.60
C GLN A 36 -23.64 -8.36 3.01
N ALA A 37 -24.18 -7.78 4.09
CA ALA A 37 -25.44 -8.20 4.70
C ALA A 37 -26.63 -8.21 3.73
N TYR A 38 -26.58 -7.38 2.66
CA TYR A 38 -27.65 -7.22 1.68
C TYR A 38 -27.45 -8.00 0.38
N VAL A 39 -26.19 -8.28 0.02
CA VAL A 39 -25.87 -9.02 -1.21
C VAL A 39 -25.83 -10.53 -0.94
N GLY A 40 -25.64 -10.90 0.33
CA GLY A 40 -25.28 -12.26 0.72
C GLY A 40 -23.82 -12.56 0.35
N GLY A 41 -23.21 -13.48 1.08
CA GLY A 41 -21.83 -13.87 0.83
C GLY A 41 -21.14 -14.44 2.06
N ASN A 42 -20.04 -15.17 1.80
CA ASN A 42 -19.21 -15.79 2.82
C ASN A 42 -17.82 -15.14 2.92
N LEU A 43 -17.63 -13.90 2.42
CA LEU A 43 -16.29 -13.28 2.44
C LEU A 43 -15.86 -12.95 3.86
N TRP A 44 -16.77 -12.56 4.75
CA TRP A 44 -16.45 -12.37 6.17
C TRP A 44 -15.99 -13.66 6.85
N LYS A 45 -16.56 -14.83 6.48
CA LYS A 45 -16.09 -16.15 6.97
C LYS A 45 -14.69 -16.46 6.45
N MET A 46 -14.44 -16.16 5.18
CA MET A 46 -13.10 -16.28 4.60
C MET A 46 -12.12 -15.31 5.27
N GLN A 47 -12.56 -14.09 5.62
CA GLN A 47 -11.73 -13.12 6.33
C GLN A 47 -11.35 -13.65 7.71
N ILE A 48 -12.27 -14.28 8.46
CA ILE A 48 -11.92 -14.94 9.74
C ILE A 48 -10.83 -15.99 9.52
N LEU A 49 -10.98 -16.84 8.50
CA LEU A 49 -9.97 -17.85 8.15
C LEU A 49 -8.61 -17.20 7.81
N TRP A 50 -8.60 -16.15 7.00
CA TRP A 50 -7.38 -15.42 6.66
C TRP A 50 -6.75 -14.71 7.86
N CYS A 51 -7.55 -14.18 8.79
CA CYS A 51 -7.06 -13.60 10.03
C CYS A 51 -6.41 -14.68 10.92
N ILE A 52 -7.00 -15.86 11.03
CA ILE A 52 -6.43 -16.98 11.79
C ILE A 52 -5.11 -17.43 11.15
N ILE A 53 -5.11 -17.73 9.85
CA ILE A 53 -3.90 -18.13 9.10
C ILE A 53 -2.82 -17.05 9.23
N GLY A 54 -3.20 -15.79 9.03
CA GLY A 54 -2.30 -14.65 9.12
C GLY A 54 -1.69 -14.50 10.51
N PHE A 55 -2.49 -14.57 11.57
CA PHE A 55 -1.99 -14.45 12.94
C PHE A 55 -1.08 -15.63 13.32
N SER A 56 -1.41 -16.86 12.89
CA SER A 56 -0.52 -18.02 13.04
C SER A 56 0.82 -17.81 12.33
N LEU A 57 0.81 -17.26 11.11
CA LEU A 57 2.03 -16.92 10.38
C LEU A 57 2.82 -15.79 11.03
N TYR A 58 2.14 -14.77 11.57
CA TYR A 58 2.79 -13.71 12.36
C TYR A 58 3.57 -14.30 13.54
N LEU A 59 2.94 -15.19 14.31
CA LEU A 59 3.60 -15.88 15.43
C LEU A 59 4.76 -16.74 14.94
N ALA A 60 4.55 -17.59 13.92
CA ALA A 60 5.60 -18.46 13.40
C ALA A 60 6.81 -17.67 12.88
N VAL A 61 6.59 -16.59 12.12
CA VAL A 61 7.65 -15.74 11.60
C VAL A 61 8.37 -14.97 12.71
N SER A 62 7.65 -14.54 13.76
CA SER A 62 8.25 -13.85 14.90
C SER A 62 9.25 -14.70 15.68
N LEU A 63 9.16 -16.03 15.57
CA LEU A 63 10.06 -16.99 16.20
C LEU A 63 11.33 -17.26 15.38
N LEU A 64 11.30 -16.99 14.08
CA LEU A 64 12.47 -17.17 13.21
C LEU A 64 13.45 -16.02 13.39
N ASP A 65 14.75 -16.28 13.34
CA ASP A 65 15.76 -15.22 13.27
C ASP A 65 15.59 -14.41 11.97
N TYR A 66 15.49 -13.09 12.09
CA TYR A 66 15.26 -12.20 10.95
C TYR A 66 16.42 -12.24 9.92
N HIS A 67 17.63 -12.67 10.31
CA HIS A 67 18.73 -12.89 9.38
C HIS A 67 18.44 -13.97 8.32
N PHE A 68 17.47 -14.86 8.57
CA PHE A 68 16.95 -15.78 7.56
C PHE A 68 16.53 -15.04 6.29
N TRP A 69 15.81 -13.93 6.45
CA TRP A 69 15.35 -13.11 5.33
C TRP A 69 16.49 -12.46 4.57
N MET A 70 17.55 -12.05 5.28
CA MET A 70 18.77 -11.51 4.67
C MET A 70 19.51 -12.55 3.80
N LYS A 71 19.55 -13.81 4.27
CA LYS A 71 20.21 -14.92 3.58
C LYS A 71 19.50 -15.28 2.28
N PHE A 72 18.17 -15.35 2.29
CA PHE A 72 17.35 -15.77 1.14
C PHE A 72 16.76 -14.62 0.33
N ALA A 73 17.15 -13.36 0.60
CA ALA A 73 16.60 -12.17 -0.04
C ALA A 73 16.56 -12.23 -1.58
N HIS A 74 17.64 -12.70 -2.21
CA HIS A 74 17.74 -12.82 -3.67
C HIS A 74 16.74 -13.84 -4.24
N VAL A 75 16.47 -14.93 -3.51
CA VAL A 75 15.52 -15.96 -3.92
C VAL A 75 14.10 -15.40 -3.89
N PHE A 76 13.72 -14.75 -2.78
CA PHE A 76 12.41 -14.11 -2.67
C PHE A 76 12.19 -13.04 -3.75
N TYR A 77 13.21 -12.24 -4.02
CA TYR A 77 13.15 -11.23 -5.07
C TYR A 77 13.00 -11.85 -6.46
N LEU A 78 13.79 -12.87 -6.80
CA LEU A 78 13.69 -13.55 -8.09
C LEU A 78 12.30 -14.19 -8.27
N LEU A 79 11.80 -14.88 -7.26
CA LEU A 79 10.46 -15.48 -7.29
C LEU A 79 9.37 -14.42 -7.47
N ALA A 80 9.49 -13.26 -6.81
CA ALA A 80 8.53 -12.17 -6.95
C ALA A 80 8.57 -11.54 -8.36
N VAL A 81 9.77 -11.34 -8.93
CA VAL A 81 9.92 -10.85 -10.31
C VAL A 81 9.38 -11.87 -11.32
N LEU A 82 9.67 -13.16 -11.14
CA LEU A 82 9.11 -14.22 -11.98
C LEU A 82 7.58 -14.24 -11.90
N ALA A 83 7.02 -14.11 -10.70
CA ALA A 83 5.57 -14.03 -10.52
C ALA A 83 4.98 -12.80 -11.23
N LEU A 84 5.63 -11.64 -11.17
CA LEU A 84 5.22 -10.45 -11.94
C LEU A 84 5.27 -10.68 -13.46
N CYS A 85 6.27 -11.39 -13.96
CA CYS A 85 6.36 -11.75 -15.37
C CYS A 85 5.25 -12.72 -15.78
N LEU A 86 4.93 -13.71 -14.93
CA LEU A 86 3.88 -14.70 -15.20
C LEU A 86 2.49 -14.07 -15.35
N VAL A 87 2.21 -12.98 -14.64
CA VAL A 87 0.92 -12.27 -14.74
C VAL A 87 0.63 -11.77 -16.15
N PHE A 88 1.65 -11.45 -16.96
CA PHE A 88 1.42 -10.99 -18.33
C PHE A 88 0.80 -12.07 -19.24
N PHE A 89 0.85 -13.35 -18.86
CA PHE A 89 0.22 -14.43 -19.63
C PHE A 89 -1.25 -14.69 -19.24
N ASN A 90 -1.73 -14.12 -18.13
CA ASN A 90 -3.10 -14.30 -17.68
C ASN A 90 -4.10 -13.41 -18.44
N SER A 91 -5.37 -13.81 -18.43
CA SER A 91 -6.47 -12.98 -18.93
C SER A 91 -6.61 -11.69 -18.10
N ALA A 92 -6.89 -10.56 -18.75
CA ALA A 92 -7.14 -9.30 -18.05
C ALA A 92 -8.48 -9.37 -17.30
N MET A 93 -8.48 -8.98 -16.03
CA MET A 93 -9.68 -8.82 -15.22
C MET A 93 -9.88 -7.32 -14.97
N TYR A 94 -11.05 -6.77 -15.27
CA TYR A 94 -11.32 -5.32 -15.18
C TYR A 94 -10.29 -4.44 -15.92
N GLY A 95 -9.80 -4.91 -17.07
CA GLY A 95 -8.84 -4.17 -17.91
C GLY A 95 -7.39 -4.19 -17.42
N ALA A 96 -7.05 -4.97 -16.39
CA ALA A 96 -5.67 -5.14 -15.94
C ALA A 96 -5.32 -6.62 -15.66
N ARG A 97 -4.09 -7.01 -15.99
CA ARG A 97 -3.53 -8.33 -15.63
C ARG A 97 -2.76 -8.15 -14.33
N ARG A 98 -3.36 -8.49 -13.19
CA ARG A 98 -2.77 -8.25 -11.85
C ARG A 98 -2.76 -9.47 -10.93
N TRP A 99 -3.65 -10.44 -11.19
CA TRP A 99 -3.92 -11.55 -10.29
C TRP A 99 -3.49 -12.87 -10.92
N ILE A 100 -2.94 -13.76 -10.10
CA ILE A 100 -2.78 -15.17 -10.40
C ILE A 100 -3.90 -15.91 -9.67
N ASP A 101 -4.74 -16.60 -10.44
CA ASP A 101 -5.86 -17.38 -9.92
C ASP A 101 -5.43 -18.83 -9.73
N PHE A 102 -5.47 -19.32 -8.48
CA PHE A 102 -5.20 -20.71 -8.14
C PHE A 102 -6.50 -21.51 -7.93
N GLY A 103 -7.65 -20.95 -8.33
CA GLY A 103 -8.98 -21.52 -8.17
C GLY A 103 -9.56 -21.29 -6.77
N LEU A 104 -8.83 -21.69 -5.72
CA LEU A 104 -9.26 -21.51 -4.32
C LEU A 104 -9.02 -20.09 -3.80
N PHE A 105 -7.94 -19.45 -4.25
CA PHE A 105 -7.57 -18.10 -3.85
C PHE A 105 -6.83 -17.39 -4.97
N LYS A 106 -6.83 -16.05 -4.89
CA LYS A 106 -6.13 -15.17 -5.82
C LYS A 106 -4.96 -14.50 -5.14
N VAL A 107 -3.80 -14.55 -5.77
CA VAL A 107 -2.58 -13.90 -5.29
C VAL A 107 -2.28 -12.73 -6.20
N GLN A 108 -1.95 -11.59 -5.59
CA GLN A 108 -1.46 -10.41 -6.30
C GLN A 108 0.07 -10.34 -6.16
N PRO A 109 0.84 -10.62 -7.22
CA PRO A 109 2.30 -10.65 -7.11
C PRO A 109 2.95 -9.30 -6.80
N SER A 110 2.27 -8.18 -7.06
CA SER A 110 2.77 -6.85 -6.69
C SER A 110 2.93 -6.67 -5.18
N GLU A 111 2.09 -7.31 -4.37
CA GLU A 111 2.19 -7.27 -2.90
C GLU A 111 3.46 -7.99 -2.42
N VAL A 112 3.72 -9.18 -2.97
CA VAL A 112 4.93 -9.95 -2.67
C VAL A 112 6.18 -9.24 -3.19
N ALA A 113 6.10 -8.58 -4.35
CA ALA A 113 7.21 -7.84 -4.93
C ALA A 113 7.65 -6.62 -4.11
N LYS A 114 6.71 -5.86 -3.53
CA LYS A 114 7.03 -4.75 -2.62
C LYS A 114 7.81 -5.24 -1.41
N TRP A 115 7.33 -6.31 -0.79
CA TRP A 115 8.01 -6.95 0.33
C TRP A 115 9.40 -7.49 -0.05
N ALA A 116 9.50 -8.24 -1.14
CA ALA A 116 10.76 -8.85 -1.57
C ALA A 116 11.81 -7.80 -1.98
N ALA A 117 11.40 -6.72 -2.66
CA ALA A 117 12.27 -5.60 -3.00
C ALA A 117 12.76 -4.86 -1.75
N MET A 118 11.90 -4.67 -0.74
CA MET A 118 12.28 -4.11 0.55
C MET A 118 13.34 -4.98 1.26
N VAL A 119 13.13 -6.29 1.34
CA VAL A 119 14.08 -7.23 1.97
C VAL A 119 15.41 -7.27 1.23
N LEU A 120 15.39 -7.35 -0.10
CA LEU A 120 16.62 -7.33 -0.91
C LEU A 120 17.34 -5.98 -0.80
N GLY A 121 16.61 -4.87 -0.87
CA GLY A 121 17.16 -3.53 -0.71
C GLY A 121 17.84 -3.34 0.64
N ALA A 122 17.18 -3.77 1.72
CA ALA A 122 17.75 -3.77 3.06
C ALA A 122 19.03 -4.64 3.13
N SER A 123 19.01 -5.83 2.53
CA SER A 123 20.17 -6.74 2.50
C SER A 123 21.37 -6.14 1.73
N ILE A 124 21.11 -5.48 0.59
CA ILE A 124 22.14 -4.80 -0.21
C ILE A 124 22.78 -3.66 0.58
N LEU A 125 21.96 -2.80 1.20
CA LEU A 125 22.45 -1.64 1.95
C LEU A 125 23.15 -2.04 3.25
N ALA A 126 22.66 -3.06 3.95
CA ALA A 126 23.29 -3.57 5.16
C ALA A 126 24.70 -4.14 4.90
N ARG A 127 24.94 -4.73 3.72
CA ARG A 127 26.26 -5.28 3.32
C ARG A 127 27.21 -4.24 2.71
N SER A 128 26.73 -3.06 2.36
CA SER A 128 27.53 -2.04 1.67
C SER A 128 28.36 -1.22 2.66
N ARG A 129 29.66 -1.05 2.40
CA ARG A 129 30.53 -0.17 3.19
C ARG A 129 30.20 1.30 2.84
N ILE A 130 29.86 2.08 3.87
CA ILE A 130 29.54 3.51 3.73
C ILE A 130 30.82 4.29 4.02
N GLY A 131 31.31 5.06 3.05
CA GLY A 131 32.50 5.90 3.24
C GLY A 131 32.91 6.65 1.98
N ASP A 132 33.00 5.94 0.84
CA ASP A 132 33.45 6.53 -0.42
C ASP A 132 32.29 6.93 -1.35
N PHE A 133 32.47 8.03 -2.08
CA PHE A 133 31.49 8.53 -3.07
C PHE A 133 31.14 7.47 -4.12
N ARG A 134 32.14 6.73 -4.60
CA ARG A 134 31.98 5.68 -5.60
C ARG A 134 31.17 4.50 -5.08
N ASP A 135 31.37 4.11 -3.83
CA ASP A 135 30.62 3.02 -3.19
C ASP A 135 29.21 3.45 -2.83
N SER A 136 29.01 4.71 -2.47
CA SER A 136 27.69 5.32 -2.30
C SER A 136 26.90 5.31 -3.62
N PHE A 137 27.54 5.66 -4.74
CA PHE A 137 26.92 5.65 -6.06
C PHE A 137 26.53 4.24 -6.51
N LYS A 138 27.43 3.25 -6.31
CA LYS A 138 27.11 1.83 -6.60
C LYS A 138 25.95 1.33 -5.75
N GLY A 139 25.89 1.71 -4.47
CA GLY A 139 24.78 1.37 -3.58
C GLY A 139 23.45 1.94 -4.06
N ILE A 140 23.43 3.23 -4.43
CA ILE A 140 22.27 3.90 -5.00
C ILE A 140 21.82 3.21 -6.29
N LEU A 141 22.74 2.95 -7.22
CA LEU A 141 22.40 2.30 -8.50
C LEU A 141 21.79 0.89 -8.30
N LYS A 142 22.35 0.10 -7.38
CA LYS A 142 21.81 -1.24 -7.04
C LYS A 142 20.40 -1.13 -6.45
N ILE A 143 20.15 -0.16 -5.58
CA ILE A 143 18.82 0.06 -5.00
C ILE A 143 17.83 0.57 -6.04
N SER A 144 18.23 1.52 -6.89
CA SER A 144 17.43 1.99 -8.00
C SER A 144 17.05 0.86 -8.95
N ALA A 145 17.96 -0.07 -9.25
CA ALA A 145 17.65 -1.24 -10.05
C ALA A 145 16.72 -2.24 -9.31
N CYS A 146 16.99 -2.50 -8.03
CA CYS A 146 16.21 -3.39 -7.17
C CYS A 146 14.74 -2.95 -7.03
N PHE A 147 14.48 -1.65 -6.88
CA PHE A 147 13.12 -1.14 -6.80
C PHE A 147 12.53 -0.82 -8.18
N GLY A 148 13.36 -0.35 -9.10
CA GLY A 148 12.96 0.08 -10.44
C GLY A 148 12.44 -1.06 -11.31
N LEU A 149 13.04 -2.25 -11.24
CA LEU A 149 12.59 -3.40 -12.03
C LEU A 149 11.14 -3.83 -11.69
N PRO A 150 10.79 -4.18 -10.45
CA PRO A 150 9.40 -4.54 -10.12
C PRO A 150 8.45 -3.36 -10.29
N MET A 151 8.88 -2.13 -9.96
CA MET A 151 8.08 -0.92 -10.18
C MET A 151 7.71 -0.74 -11.66
N PHE A 152 8.66 -0.95 -12.57
CA PHE A 152 8.42 -0.87 -14.02
C PHE A 152 7.48 -1.97 -14.51
N LEU A 153 7.67 -3.22 -14.08
CA LEU A 153 6.80 -4.33 -14.45
C LEU A 153 5.35 -4.10 -13.97
N ILE A 154 5.15 -3.58 -12.76
CA ILE A 154 3.84 -3.27 -12.20
C ILE A 154 3.19 -2.08 -12.93
N PHE A 155 3.99 -1.08 -13.30
CA PHE A 155 3.51 0.04 -14.10
C PHE A 155 2.98 -0.41 -15.47
N LEU A 156 3.62 -1.41 -16.10
CA LEU A 156 3.16 -2.05 -17.33
C LEU A 156 1.87 -2.88 -17.15
N GLN A 157 1.48 -3.21 -15.91
CA GLN A 157 0.22 -3.91 -15.55
C GLN A 157 -0.95 -2.93 -15.29
N PRO A 158 -0.92 -1.75 -15.92
CA PRO A 158 -1.58 -0.53 -15.49
C PRO A 158 -1.95 -0.41 -13.99
N ASP A 159 -1.07 -0.77 -13.05
CA ASP A 159 -1.29 -0.69 -11.60
C ASP A 159 -0.51 0.48 -10.97
N LEU A 160 -1.07 1.69 -11.11
CA LEU A 160 -0.45 2.90 -10.58
C LEU A 160 -0.38 2.89 -9.04
N GLY A 161 -1.40 2.35 -8.36
CA GLY A 161 -1.44 2.30 -6.90
C GLY A 161 -0.25 1.54 -6.34
N SER A 162 -0.06 0.30 -6.78
CA SER A 162 1.06 -0.51 -6.33
C SER A 162 2.42 0.10 -6.68
N THR A 163 2.53 0.79 -7.83
CA THR A 163 3.75 1.46 -8.29
C THR A 163 4.18 2.60 -7.36
N LEU A 164 3.22 3.40 -6.87
CA LEU A 164 3.49 4.58 -6.02
C LEU A 164 4.03 4.22 -4.63
N VAL A 165 3.92 2.96 -4.20
CA VAL A 165 4.41 2.49 -2.90
C VAL A 165 5.92 2.25 -2.90
N PHE A 166 6.54 1.96 -4.06
CA PHE A 166 7.98 1.64 -4.15
C PHE A 166 8.90 2.81 -3.77
N PRO A 167 8.73 4.05 -4.29
CA PRO A 167 9.66 5.13 -4.00
C PRO A 167 9.77 5.47 -2.52
N PRO A 168 8.67 5.66 -1.74
CA PRO A 168 8.77 5.93 -0.31
C PRO A 168 9.55 4.86 0.46
N ILE A 169 9.38 3.58 0.12
CA ILE A 169 10.15 2.49 0.73
C ILE A 169 11.63 2.61 0.35
N ALA A 170 11.97 2.82 -0.92
CA ALA A 170 13.35 2.97 -1.34
C ALA A 170 14.03 4.16 -0.63
N PHE A 171 13.37 5.31 -0.56
CA PHE A 171 13.89 6.50 0.13
C PHE A 171 14.06 6.27 1.63
N SER A 172 13.13 5.56 2.28
CA SER A 172 13.26 5.28 3.71
C SER A 172 14.47 4.38 4.01
N LEU A 173 14.73 3.38 3.17
CA LEU A 173 15.92 2.53 3.28
C LEU A 173 17.21 3.32 3.04
N LEU A 174 17.25 4.18 2.02
CA LEU A 174 18.39 5.05 1.75
C LEU A 174 18.64 6.03 2.91
N TYR A 175 17.58 6.50 3.57
CA TYR A 175 17.67 7.41 4.70
C TYR A 175 18.28 6.70 5.91
N VAL A 176 17.81 5.49 6.23
CA VAL A 176 18.40 4.64 7.28
C VAL A 176 19.85 4.26 6.96
N ALA A 177 20.17 4.07 5.68
CA ALA A 177 21.53 3.85 5.20
C ALA A 177 22.43 5.10 5.26
N ARG A 178 21.92 6.24 5.77
CA ARG A 178 22.67 7.51 5.92
C ARG A 178 23.29 8.00 4.61
N ILE A 179 22.59 7.81 3.50
CA ILE A 179 22.95 8.42 2.22
C ILE A 179 22.93 9.96 2.39
N PRO A 180 23.89 10.70 1.79
CA PRO A 180 24.02 12.14 2.04
C PRO A 180 22.76 12.90 1.60
N THR A 181 22.33 13.87 2.40
CA THR A 181 21.09 14.66 2.22
C THR A 181 20.99 15.33 0.86
N ARG A 182 22.13 15.72 0.26
CA ARG A 182 22.20 16.25 -1.12
C ARG A 182 21.51 15.36 -2.15
N PHE A 183 21.56 14.04 -1.99
CA PHE A 183 20.88 13.10 -2.88
C PHE A 183 19.36 13.24 -2.78
N PHE A 184 18.83 13.33 -1.55
CA PHE A 184 17.40 13.52 -1.31
C PHE A 184 16.91 14.86 -1.85
N VAL A 185 17.64 15.94 -1.59
CA VAL A 185 17.30 17.28 -2.11
C VAL A 185 17.32 17.27 -3.64
N THR A 186 18.37 16.72 -4.26
CA THR A 186 18.47 16.64 -5.73
C THR A 186 17.31 15.84 -6.31
N THR A 187 17.01 14.66 -5.75
CA THR A 187 15.94 13.80 -6.27
C THR A 187 14.56 14.43 -6.05
N PHE A 188 14.35 15.14 -4.94
CA PHE A 188 13.13 15.89 -4.68
C PHE A 188 12.96 17.05 -5.67
N LEU A 189 14.01 17.81 -5.96
CA LEU A 189 13.97 18.88 -6.97
C LEU A 189 13.64 18.32 -8.37
N VAL A 190 14.27 17.21 -8.76
CA VAL A 190 13.95 16.53 -10.02
C VAL A 190 12.49 16.07 -10.05
N PHE A 191 11.99 15.51 -8.95
CA PHE A 191 10.58 15.12 -8.84
C PHE A 191 9.64 16.33 -8.99
N VAL A 192 9.90 17.45 -8.31
CA VAL A 192 9.10 18.67 -8.43
C VAL A 192 9.10 19.21 -9.85
N VAL A 193 10.26 19.22 -10.53
CA VAL A 193 10.35 19.63 -11.94
C VAL A 193 9.53 18.69 -12.84
N MET A 194 9.65 17.38 -12.67
CA MET A 194 8.89 16.38 -13.44
C MET A 194 7.38 16.51 -13.23
N VAL A 195 6.94 16.70 -11.99
CA VAL A 195 5.52 16.94 -11.66
C VAL A 195 5.05 18.28 -12.21
N GLY A 196 5.88 19.32 -12.17
CA GLY A 196 5.56 20.63 -12.76
C GLY A 196 5.39 20.55 -14.28
N LEU A 197 6.28 19.85 -14.98
CA LEU A 197 6.18 19.59 -16.41
C LEU A 197 4.92 18.79 -16.75
N LEU A 198 4.62 17.74 -15.98
CA LEU A 198 3.40 16.95 -16.13
C LEU A 198 2.14 17.80 -15.90
N GLY A 199 2.13 18.61 -14.83
CA GLY A 199 1.01 19.50 -14.52
C GLY A 199 0.79 20.54 -15.62
N TYR A 200 1.86 21.07 -16.20
CA TYR A 200 1.79 21.99 -17.31
C TYR A 200 1.25 21.32 -18.60
N ASP A 201 1.70 20.11 -18.94
CA ASP A 201 1.15 19.34 -20.08
C ASP A 201 -0.34 19.03 -19.89
N VAL A 202 -0.75 18.63 -18.69
CA VAL A 202 -2.16 18.35 -18.35
C VAL A 202 -3.00 19.63 -18.35
N PHE A 203 -2.46 20.76 -17.89
CA PHE A 203 -3.14 22.05 -17.94
C PHE A 203 -3.38 22.52 -19.37
N ARG A 204 -2.39 22.36 -20.26
CA ARG A 204 -2.56 22.64 -21.69
C ARG A 204 -3.61 21.73 -22.33
N TYR A 205 -3.64 20.45 -21.95
CA TYR A 205 -4.68 19.51 -22.40
C TYR A 205 -6.07 19.91 -21.89
N TYR A 206 -6.17 20.36 -20.64
CA TYR A 206 -7.41 20.90 -20.07
C TYR A 206 -7.93 22.12 -20.84
N GLN A 207 -7.07 23.10 -21.11
CA GLN A 207 -7.39 24.29 -21.91
C GLN A 207 -7.91 23.90 -23.30
N TYR A 208 -7.18 23.02 -23.99
CA TYR A 208 -7.56 22.52 -25.31
C TYR A 208 -8.96 21.87 -25.31
N LYS A 209 -9.30 21.14 -24.24
CA LYS A 209 -10.61 20.47 -24.11
C LYS A 209 -11.75 21.45 -23.84
N LEU A 210 -11.50 22.55 -23.11
CA LEU A 210 -12.49 23.61 -22.92
C LEU A 210 -12.81 24.32 -24.25
N GLU A 211 -11.80 24.52 -25.08
CA GLU A 211 -11.95 25.14 -26.41
C GLU A 211 -12.64 24.20 -27.42
N ASN A 212 -12.58 22.88 -27.21
CA ASN A 212 -13.12 21.86 -28.12
C ASN A 212 -14.09 20.88 -27.43
N PRO A 213 -15.35 21.28 -27.16
CA PRO A 213 -16.28 20.51 -26.31
C PRO A 213 -16.86 19.21 -26.91
N ARG A 214 -16.61 18.86 -28.18
CA ARG A 214 -17.21 17.70 -28.87
C ARG A 214 -16.20 16.55 -29.12
N PRO A 215 -16.61 15.26 -29.03
CA PRO A 215 -15.74 14.24 -28.43
C PRO A 215 -14.99 13.28 -29.38
N SER A 216 -15.27 13.24 -30.68
CA SER A 216 -14.80 12.11 -31.52
C SER A 216 -13.45 12.32 -32.21
N GLU A 217 -13.09 13.56 -32.56
CA GLU A 217 -11.88 13.85 -33.37
C GLU A 217 -10.74 14.50 -32.58
N ALA A 218 -11.05 15.10 -31.42
CA ALA A 218 -10.09 15.84 -30.58
C ALA A 218 -9.00 14.96 -29.92
N ILE A 219 -9.15 13.63 -29.98
CA ILE A 219 -8.37 12.61 -29.24
C ILE A 219 -6.95 12.45 -29.81
N VAL A 220 -6.73 12.74 -31.09
CA VAL A 220 -5.43 12.52 -31.76
C VAL A 220 -4.64 13.82 -31.93
N ALA A 221 -5.33 14.95 -32.17
CA ALA A 221 -4.68 16.21 -32.51
C ALA A 221 -3.84 16.84 -31.39
N TYR A 222 -4.16 16.56 -30.11
CA TYR A 222 -3.35 17.08 -29.01
C TYR A 222 -2.02 16.31 -28.85
N GLU A 223 -1.97 15.02 -29.22
CA GLU A 223 -0.76 14.19 -29.08
C GLU A 223 0.43 14.81 -29.85
N ASP A 224 0.18 15.40 -31.02
CA ASP A 224 1.18 16.10 -31.85
C ASP A 224 1.72 17.39 -31.22
N SER A 225 0.94 18.03 -30.34
CA SER A 225 1.29 19.29 -29.68
C SER A 225 1.80 19.12 -28.24
N SER A 226 1.84 17.87 -27.77
CA SER A 226 2.10 17.53 -26.39
C SER A 226 3.57 17.63 -26.01
N LEU A 227 3.83 18.06 -24.77
CA LEU A 227 5.19 18.20 -24.25
C LEU A 227 5.77 16.87 -23.77
N LEU A 228 4.90 16.00 -23.29
CA LEU A 228 5.25 14.67 -22.80
C LEU A 228 4.60 13.61 -23.69
N PRO A 229 5.29 12.48 -23.96
CA PRO A 229 4.78 11.38 -24.77
C PRO A 229 3.76 10.54 -23.98
N LEU A 230 2.74 11.20 -23.44
CA LEU A 230 1.62 10.59 -22.74
C LEU A 230 0.55 10.23 -23.74
N LYS A 231 0.03 9.02 -23.62
CA LYS A 231 -1.13 8.60 -24.40
C LYS A 231 -2.38 9.28 -23.87
N ASP A 232 -3.35 9.51 -24.74
CA ASP A 232 -4.55 10.25 -24.39
C ASP A 232 -5.32 9.67 -23.19
N TYR A 233 -5.41 8.34 -23.08
CA TYR A 233 -6.04 7.70 -21.91
C TYR A 233 -5.31 7.97 -20.59
N GLN A 234 -4.00 8.22 -20.61
CA GLN A 234 -3.21 8.54 -19.41
C GLN A 234 -3.53 9.95 -18.94
N ARG A 235 -3.62 10.91 -19.87
CA ARG A 235 -4.06 12.29 -19.57
C ARG A 235 -5.49 12.31 -19.04
N LYS A 236 -6.40 11.58 -19.69
CA LYS A 236 -7.79 11.45 -19.24
C LYS A 236 -7.89 10.95 -17.80
N ARG A 237 -7.11 9.93 -17.39
CA ARG A 237 -7.10 9.46 -15.99
C ARG A 237 -6.66 10.54 -15.00
N ILE A 238 -5.66 11.35 -15.35
CA ILE A 238 -5.21 12.45 -14.49
C ILE A 238 -6.28 13.55 -14.45
N LEU A 239 -6.88 13.87 -15.59
CA LEU A 239 -7.91 14.90 -15.69
C LEU A 239 -9.21 14.52 -14.99
N THR A 240 -9.65 13.26 -15.06
CA THR A 240 -10.80 12.75 -14.29
C THR A 240 -10.62 12.95 -12.79
N PHE A 241 -9.37 12.92 -12.29
CA PHE A 241 -9.09 13.16 -10.88
C PHE A 241 -9.04 14.66 -10.53
N LEU A 242 -8.33 15.46 -11.33
CA LEU A 242 -8.09 16.89 -11.05
C LEU A 242 -9.27 17.80 -11.42
N ALA A 243 -9.93 17.53 -12.54
CA ALA A 243 -11.02 18.32 -13.09
C ALA A 243 -12.16 17.41 -13.59
N PRO A 244 -12.84 16.69 -12.67
CA PRO A 244 -13.88 15.72 -13.03
C PRO A 244 -15.03 16.34 -13.84
N GLU A 245 -15.36 17.61 -13.57
CA GLU A 245 -16.45 18.35 -14.22
C GLU A 245 -16.28 18.49 -15.74
N VAL A 246 -15.02 18.44 -16.21
CA VAL A 246 -14.68 18.57 -17.63
C VAL A 246 -14.54 17.22 -18.32
N GLU A 247 -14.19 16.15 -17.59
CA GLU A 247 -14.02 14.80 -18.15
C GLU A 247 -15.29 13.96 -18.08
N ASP A 248 -16.03 14.03 -16.98
CA ASP A 248 -17.25 13.27 -16.73
C ASP A 248 -18.32 14.19 -16.12
N PRO A 249 -18.89 15.13 -16.91
CA PRO A 249 -19.90 16.09 -16.41
C PRO A 249 -21.18 15.40 -15.92
N ALA A 250 -21.50 14.24 -16.49
CA ALA A 250 -22.62 13.41 -16.08
C ALA A 250 -22.33 12.62 -14.78
N GLY A 251 -21.06 12.51 -14.40
CA GLY A 251 -20.59 11.86 -13.18
C GLY A 251 -20.86 10.36 -13.14
N VAL A 252 -20.97 9.66 -14.28
CA VAL A 252 -21.45 8.26 -14.34
C VAL A 252 -20.30 7.24 -14.26
N GLY A 253 -19.04 7.68 -14.43
CA GLY A 253 -17.85 6.84 -14.50
C GLY A 253 -17.06 6.75 -13.20
N ALA A 254 -15.72 6.84 -13.29
CA ALA A 254 -14.83 6.73 -12.13
C ALA A 254 -15.07 7.83 -11.07
N ASN A 255 -15.59 8.98 -11.50
CA ASN A 255 -15.96 10.09 -10.62
C ASN A 255 -17.14 9.73 -9.70
N TRP A 256 -18.10 8.92 -10.19
CA TRP A 256 -19.25 8.46 -9.40
C TRP A 256 -18.79 7.80 -8.09
N ASN A 257 -17.88 6.82 -8.19
CA ASN A 257 -17.42 6.04 -7.04
C ASN A 257 -16.72 6.91 -6.00
N ARG A 258 -15.97 7.94 -6.45
CA ARG A 258 -15.34 8.92 -5.55
C ARG A 258 -16.40 9.73 -4.80
N ILE A 259 -17.38 10.27 -5.51
CA ILE A 259 -18.45 11.08 -4.93
C ILE A 259 -19.25 10.26 -3.93
N GLN A 260 -19.61 9.02 -4.26
CA GLN A 260 -20.36 8.15 -3.36
C GLN A 260 -19.57 7.78 -2.10
N ALA A 261 -18.26 7.55 -2.22
CA ALA A 261 -17.39 7.35 -1.06
C ALA A 261 -17.37 8.60 -0.16
N LEU A 262 -17.28 9.79 -0.75
CA LEU A 262 -17.29 11.05 0.01
C LEU A 262 -18.63 11.30 0.70
N ILE A 263 -19.76 11.01 0.03
CA ILE A 263 -21.10 11.10 0.64
C ILE A 263 -21.24 10.10 1.79
N ALA A 264 -20.74 8.86 1.65
CA ALA A 264 -20.76 7.86 2.71
C ALA A 264 -20.03 8.39 3.96
N VAL A 265 -18.81 8.92 3.78
CA VAL A 265 -18.02 9.53 4.86
C VAL A 265 -18.77 10.72 5.48
N ALA A 266 -19.29 11.63 4.66
CA ALA A 266 -19.98 12.83 5.14
C ALA A 266 -21.23 12.52 5.96
N THR A 267 -22.01 11.51 5.54
CA THR A 267 -23.25 11.14 6.22
C THR A 267 -23.05 10.32 7.50
N GLY A 268 -21.83 9.83 7.76
CA GLY A 268 -21.50 9.15 9.01
C GLY A 268 -21.46 10.07 10.24
N GLY A 269 -21.21 11.37 10.06
CA GLY A 269 -21.13 12.31 11.17
C GLY A 269 -20.14 11.87 12.26
N ILE A 270 -20.40 12.23 13.53
CA ILE A 270 -19.50 11.90 14.65
C ILE A 270 -19.66 10.43 15.09
N SER A 271 -20.90 9.97 15.24
CA SER A 271 -21.23 8.68 15.88
C SER A 271 -21.61 7.55 14.90
N GLY A 272 -21.71 7.84 13.61
CA GLY A 272 -22.12 6.87 12.60
C GLY A 272 -23.63 6.66 12.54
N LYS A 273 -24.08 5.92 11.53
CA LYS A 273 -25.47 5.47 11.38
C LYS A 273 -25.80 4.17 12.12
N GLY A 274 -24.81 3.58 12.79
CA GLY A 274 -24.90 2.25 13.41
C GLY A 274 -24.44 1.14 12.47
N LEU A 275 -23.96 0.04 13.05
CA LEU A 275 -23.49 -1.14 12.32
C LEU A 275 -24.62 -1.72 11.48
N GLY A 276 -24.33 -1.96 10.20
CA GLY A 276 -25.34 -2.41 9.25
C GLY A 276 -26.38 -1.34 8.94
N GLY A 277 -26.11 -0.05 9.22
CA GLY A 277 -26.97 1.10 8.91
C GLY A 277 -26.56 1.86 7.65
N GLY A 278 -25.39 1.57 7.06
CA GLY A 278 -24.84 2.33 5.93
C GLY A 278 -25.68 2.17 4.66
N MET A 279 -26.17 3.27 4.08
CA MET A 279 -27.07 3.24 2.92
C MET A 279 -26.29 3.15 1.60
N GLN A 280 -25.08 3.70 1.53
CA GLN A 280 -24.34 3.79 0.26
C GLN A 280 -23.86 2.43 -0.25
N ALA A 281 -23.36 1.60 0.66
CA ALA A 281 -23.00 0.21 0.34
C ALA A 281 -24.24 -0.64 0.01
N LYS A 282 -25.35 -0.44 0.75
CA LYS A 282 -26.59 -1.22 0.59
C LYS A 282 -27.30 -0.95 -0.73
N LEU A 283 -27.47 0.32 -1.07
CA LEU A 283 -28.18 0.75 -2.27
C LEU A 283 -27.35 0.54 -3.54
N GLY A 284 -26.11 0.06 -3.42
CA GLY A 284 -25.23 -0.28 -4.54
C GLY A 284 -24.57 0.92 -5.21
N TYR A 285 -24.58 2.08 -4.54
CA TYR A 285 -23.93 3.29 -5.03
C TYR A 285 -22.40 3.19 -4.99
N LEU A 286 -21.86 2.41 -4.04
CA LEU A 286 -20.49 1.92 -4.09
C LEU A 286 -20.44 0.59 -4.88
N PRO A 287 -19.49 0.40 -5.81
CA PRO A 287 -19.38 -0.83 -6.56
C PRO A 287 -19.28 -2.04 -5.63
N LYS A 288 -20.29 -2.92 -5.65
CA LYS A 288 -20.41 -4.07 -4.73
C LYS A 288 -19.18 -4.99 -4.77
N ALA A 289 -18.51 -5.08 -5.92
CA ALA A 289 -17.30 -5.85 -6.13
C ALA A 289 -16.03 -5.26 -5.48
N VAL A 290 -16.05 -3.98 -5.09
CA VAL A 290 -14.87 -3.24 -4.61
C VAL A 290 -15.11 -2.56 -3.25
N ALA A 291 -16.37 -2.42 -2.83
CA ALA A 291 -16.75 -1.80 -1.55
C ALA A 291 -16.10 -2.47 -0.34
N HIS A 292 -15.92 -3.79 -0.39
CA HIS A 292 -15.29 -4.59 0.67
C HIS A 292 -13.75 -4.59 0.60
N ASN A 293 -13.16 -4.03 -0.47
CA ASN A 293 -11.71 -3.92 -0.64
C ASN A 293 -11.28 -2.45 -0.62
N ASP A 294 -11.41 -1.72 -1.74
CA ASP A 294 -10.80 -0.40 -1.91
C ASP A 294 -11.59 0.72 -1.21
N PHE A 295 -12.88 0.52 -0.91
CA PHE A 295 -13.74 1.51 -0.25
C PHE A 295 -14.23 1.10 1.15
N ILE A 296 -13.59 0.11 1.79
CA ILE A 296 -14.02 -0.36 3.12
C ILE A 296 -13.99 0.77 4.17
N PHE A 297 -13.08 1.73 4.03
CA PHE A 297 -13.00 2.88 4.92
C PHE A 297 -14.23 3.78 4.81
N ALA A 298 -14.84 3.91 3.62
CA ALA A 298 -16.07 4.68 3.44
C ALA A 298 -17.26 4.01 4.16
N VAL A 299 -17.32 2.67 4.16
CA VAL A 299 -18.32 1.89 4.92
C VAL A 299 -18.12 2.07 6.42
N LEU A 300 -16.87 1.94 6.88
CA LEU A 300 -16.50 2.17 8.28
C LEU A 300 -16.89 3.59 8.73
N ALA A 301 -16.59 4.60 7.92
CA ALA A 301 -16.93 5.99 8.20
C ALA A 301 -18.45 6.22 8.24
N GLU A 302 -19.22 5.65 7.32
CA GLU A 302 -20.67 5.79 7.30
C GLU A 302 -21.34 5.14 8.53
N GLU A 303 -20.88 3.95 8.92
CA GLU A 303 -21.54 3.16 9.96
C GLU A 303 -21.09 3.51 11.38
N SER A 304 -19.81 3.81 11.57
CA SER A 304 -19.21 4.10 12.89
C SER A 304 -18.81 5.56 13.09
N GLY A 305 -18.95 6.39 12.05
CA GLY A 305 -18.68 7.82 12.10
C GLY A 305 -17.20 8.14 12.32
N LEU A 306 -16.96 9.38 12.74
CA LEU A 306 -15.62 9.86 13.09
C LEU A 306 -14.97 9.02 14.19
N LEU A 307 -15.72 8.59 15.21
CA LEU A 307 -15.17 7.83 16.33
C LEU A 307 -14.56 6.48 15.89
N GLY A 308 -15.26 5.72 15.06
CA GLY A 308 -14.70 4.46 14.54
C GLY A 308 -13.53 4.69 13.58
N CYS A 309 -13.55 5.77 12.80
CA CYS A 309 -12.40 6.16 11.97
C CYS A 309 -11.16 6.46 12.83
N LEU A 310 -11.33 7.25 13.90
CA LEU A 310 -10.24 7.59 14.82
C LEU A 310 -9.70 6.35 15.54
N LEU A 311 -10.57 5.40 15.90
CA LEU A 311 -10.14 4.14 16.50
C LEU A 311 -9.29 3.31 15.53
N ALA A 312 -9.74 3.17 14.28
CA ALA A 312 -8.97 2.46 13.24
C ALA A 312 -7.62 3.14 12.96
N LEU A 313 -7.62 4.47 12.77
CA LEU A 313 -6.40 5.25 12.54
C LEU A 313 -5.46 5.21 13.74
N GLY A 314 -5.99 5.27 14.96
CA GLY A 314 -5.22 5.10 16.20
C GLY A 314 -4.52 3.75 16.27
N ALA A 315 -5.22 2.66 15.93
CA ALA A 315 -4.63 1.33 15.87
C ALA A 315 -3.51 1.24 14.81
N PHE A 316 -3.70 1.84 13.62
CA PHE A 316 -2.64 1.93 12.61
C PHE A 316 -1.44 2.72 13.12
N LEU A 317 -1.66 3.86 13.79
CA LEU A 317 -0.57 4.65 14.37
C LEU A 317 0.21 3.85 15.41
N ILE A 318 -0.46 3.10 16.29
CA ILE A 318 0.22 2.23 17.27
C ILE A 318 1.11 1.20 16.56
N ILE A 319 0.63 0.57 15.49
CA ILE A 319 1.42 -0.40 14.71
C ILE A 319 2.62 0.28 14.02
N ILE A 320 2.39 1.42 13.36
CA ILE A 320 3.42 2.17 12.61
C ILE A 320 4.51 2.66 13.57
N PHE A 321 4.14 3.27 14.70
CA PHE A 321 5.08 3.70 15.73
C PHE A 321 5.74 2.53 16.44
N GLY A 322 5.03 1.41 16.64
CA GLY A 322 5.60 0.16 17.12
C GLY A 322 6.76 -0.31 16.24
N CYS A 323 6.57 -0.32 14.91
CA CYS A 323 7.64 -0.64 13.96
C CYS A 323 8.83 0.32 14.07
N LEU A 324 8.60 1.63 14.19
CA LEU A 324 9.67 2.61 14.37
C LEU A 324 10.41 2.45 15.71
N LYS A 325 9.69 2.11 16.78
CA LYS A 325 10.28 1.77 18.09
C LYS A 325 11.20 0.55 17.99
N VAL A 326 10.77 -0.48 17.26
CA VAL A 326 11.60 -1.67 17.00
C VAL A 326 12.84 -1.29 16.19
N ALA A 327 12.69 -0.47 15.15
CA ALA A 327 13.83 0.00 14.36
C ALA A 327 14.88 0.73 15.20
N ALA A 328 14.45 1.58 16.13
CA ALA A 328 15.34 2.32 17.02
C ALA A 328 16.06 1.42 18.05
N LYS A 329 15.49 0.26 18.37
CA LYS A 329 16.04 -0.73 19.30
C LYS A 329 16.80 -1.88 18.62
N ALA A 330 16.84 -1.92 17.28
CA ALA A 330 17.48 -3.00 16.54
C ALA A 330 19.00 -3.05 16.80
N SER A 331 19.57 -4.25 16.86
CA SER A 331 20.99 -4.49 17.07
C SER A 331 21.85 -4.17 15.84
N ASP A 332 21.27 -4.30 14.64
CA ASP A 332 21.95 -4.05 13.39
C ASP A 332 21.13 -3.22 12.39
N ARG A 333 21.81 -2.83 11.31
CA ARG A 333 21.22 -1.99 10.25
C ARG A 333 20.16 -2.72 9.43
N PHE A 334 20.30 -4.03 9.22
CA PHE A 334 19.33 -4.80 8.45
C PHE A 334 17.99 -4.88 9.18
N GLY A 335 17.99 -5.19 10.47
CA GLY A 335 16.80 -5.19 11.32
C GLY A 335 16.13 -3.82 11.38
N ALA A 336 16.92 -2.74 11.54
CA ALA A 336 16.40 -1.37 11.51
C ALA A 336 15.74 -1.02 10.17
N MET A 337 16.39 -1.37 9.05
CA MET A 337 15.87 -1.16 7.69
C MET A 337 14.60 -1.94 7.42
N LEU A 338 14.50 -3.20 7.86
CA LEU A 338 13.28 -3.99 7.74
C LEU A 338 12.11 -3.32 8.48
N ALA A 339 12.32 -2.92 9.73
CA ALA A 339 11.27 -2.31 10.54
C ALA A 339 10.81 -0.94 9.99
N VAL A 340 11.74 -0.10 9.52
CA VAL A 340 11.39 1.17 8.84
C VAL A 340 10.69 0.91 7.51
N GLY A 341 11.16 -0.05 6.71
CA GLY A 341 10.56 -0.40 5.43
C GLY A 341 9.11 -0.87 5.57
N VAL A 342 8.84 -1.76 6.53
CA VAL A 342 7.48 -2.25 6.84
C VAL A 342 6.59 -1.11 7.33
N SER A 343 7.10 -0.24 8.22
CA SER A 343 6.38 0.94 8.72
C SER A 343 5.93 1.84 7.57
N VAL A 344 6.85 2.18 6.65
CA VAL A 344 6.57 3.05 5.50
C VAL A 344 5.61 2.37 4.51
N LEU A 345 5.76 1.08 4.25
CA LEU A 345 4.86 0.33 3.38
C LEU A 345 3.41 0.39 3.91
N LEU A 346 3.21 0.08 5.20
CA LEU A 346 1.89 0.14 5.83
C LEU A 346 1.33 1.57 5.82
N MET A 347 2.16 2.56 6.15
CA MET A 347 1.77 3.97 6.12
C MET A 347 1.30 4.40 4.73
N MET A 348 2.00 3.99 3.66
CA MET A 348 1.60 4.34 2.29
C MET A 348 0.26 3.72 1.90
N HIS A 349 -0.01 2.47 2.29
CA HIS A 349 -1.30 1.84 2.04
C HIS A 349 -2.44 2.54 2.80
N VAL A 350 -2.23 2.85 4.09
CA VAL A 350 -3.21 3.59 4.90
C VAL A 350 -3.45 4.98 4.31
N PHE A 351 -2.39 5.73 4.02
CA PHE A 351 -2.48 7.08 3.48
C PHE A 351 -3.20 7.11 2.12
N ILE A 352 -2.82 6.25 1.18
CA ILE A 352 -3.43 6.25 -0.16
C ILE A 352 -4.88 5.76 -0.09
N ASN A 353 -5.17 4.68 0.65
CA ASN A 353 -6.54 4.16 0.74
C ASN A 353 -7.48 5.14 1.43
N VAL A 354 -7.12 5.65 2.61
CA VAL A 354 -7.94 6.66 3.29
C VAL A 354 -8.05 7.92 2.43
N GLY A 355 -6.92 8.38 1.86
CA GLY A 355 -6.87 9.53 0.96
C GLY A 355 -7.82 9.41 -0.23
N MET A 356 -7.95 8.23 -0.84
CA MET A 356 -8.83 8.06 -2.00
C MET A 356 -10.31 8.07 -1.61
N THR A 357 -10.64 7.61 -0.40
CA THR A 357 -12.02 7.63 0.11
C THR A 357 -12.51 9.03 0.48
N ILE A 358 -11.62 9.89 0.98
CA ILE A 358 -11.95 11.29 1.32
C ILE A 358 -11.57 12.28 0.22
N GLY A 359 -11.07 11.78 -0.92
CA GLY A 359 -10.81 12.58 -2.13
C GLY A 359 -9.51 13.38 -2.15
N ILE A 360 -8.54 13.08 -1.28
CA ILE A 360 -7.18 13.68 -1.27
C ILE A 360 -6.28 13.06 -2.34
N THR A 361 -6.39 11.76 -2.58
CA THR A 361 -5.58 11.02 -3.57
C THR A 361 -6.47 10.42 -4.67
N PRO A 362 -5.91 10.12 -5.87
CA PRO A 362 -6.68 9.45 -6.91
C PRO A 362 -7.08 8.03 -6.49
N ILE A 363 -8.16 7.52 -7.08
CA ILE A 363 -8.61 6.14 -6.88
C ILE A 363 -7.59 5.20 -7.53
N THR A 364 -6.79 4.52 -6.72
CA THR A 364 -5.71 3.64 -7.21
C THR A 364 -5.90 2.16 -6.92
N GLY A 365 -6.94 1.79 -6.15
CA GLY A 365 -7.30 0.41 -5.83
C GLY A 365 -6.29 -0.30 -4.92
N LEU A 366 -5.72 0.44 -3.95
CA LEU A 366 -4.85 -0.14 -2.93
C LEU A 366 -5.68 -0.58 -1.72
N PRO A 367 -5.51 -1.81 -1.23
CA PRO A 367 -6.22 -2.29 -0.05
C PRO A 367 -5.72 -1.62 1.23
N LEU A 368 -6.63 -1.39 2.17
CA LEU A 368 -6.35 -0.93 3.53
C LEU A 368 -5.85 -2.11 4.37
N PRO A 369 -4.65 -2.05 4.98
CA PRO A 369 -4.09 -3.18 5.72
C PRO A 369 -5.03 -3.64 6.84
N PHE A 370 -5.18 -4.95 7.00
CA PHE A 370 -6.02 -5.59 8.03
C PHE A 370 -7.54 -5.35 7.96
N LEU A 371 -8.00 -4.24 7.38
CA LEU A 371 -9.42 -3.89 7.26
C LEU A 371 -10.04 -4.38 5.95
N SER A 372 -9.38 -4.16 4.83
CA SER A 372 -9.89 -4.58 3.51
C SER A 372 -9.89 -6.10 3.36
N TYR A 373 -10.86 -6.60 2.61
CA TYR A 373 -10.87 -8.00 2.21
C TYR A 373 -9.77 -8.29 1.17
N GLY A 374 -8.91 -9.24 1.48
CA GLY A 374 -7.87 -9.68 0.55
C GLY A 374 -6.91 -10.64 1.22
N GLY A 375 -7.13 -11.95 1.04
CA GLY A 375 -6.38 -12.98 1.76
C GLY A 375 -4.87 -12.91 1.57
N SER A 376 -4.41 -12.79 0.32
CA SER A 376 -2.97 -12.72 0.01
C SER A 376 -2.30 -11.46 0.56
N PHE A 377 -2.96 -10.31 0.45
CA PHE A 377 -2.47 -9.06 1.02
C PHE A 377 -2.43 -9.09 2.56
N LEU A 378 -3.49 -9.60 3.19
CA LEU A 378 -3.59 -9.73 4.64
C LEU A 378 -2.47 -10.62 5.19
N VAL A 379 -2.26 -11.80 4.58
CA VAL A 379 -1.18 -12.72 4.94
C VAL A 379 0.19 -12.05 4.79
N THR A 380 0.41 -11.31 3.69
CA THR A 380 1.67 -10.57 3.48
C THR A 380 1.90 -9.53 4.59
N CYS A 381 0.87 -8.81 5.01
CA CYS A 381 0.94 -7.85 6.12
C CYS A 381 1.30 -8.51 7.45
N PHE A 382 0.72 -9.68 7.76
CA PHE A 382 1.06 -10.43 8.96
C PHE A 382 2.50 -10.97 8.94
N VAL A 383 2.97 -11.49 7.80
CA VAL A 383 4.36 -11.92 7.64
C VAL A 383 5.30 -10.74 7.87
N MET A 384 5.02 -9.58 7.27
CA MET A 384 5.83 -8.36 7.46
C MET A 384 5.93 -7.93 8.93
N LEU A 385 4.81 -7.88 9.66
CA LEU A 385 4.85 -7.53 11.08
C LEU A 385 5.46 -8.64 11.95
N GLY A 386 5.34 -9.90 11.55
CA GLY A 386 6.05 -11.01 12.18
C GLY A 386 7.56 -10.85 12.06
N MET A 387 8.05 -10.36 10.91
CA MET A 387 9.46 -10.03 10.73
C MET A 387 9.91 -8.90 11.65
N VAL A 388 9.10 -7.85 11.81
CA VAL A 388 9.39 -6.77 12.75
C VAL A 388 9.43 -7.30 14.19
N GLN A 389 8.48 -8.14 14.57
CA GLN A 389 8.47 -8.77 15.89
C GLN A 389 9.70 -9.68 16.11
N SER A 390 10.13 -10.39 15.07
CA SER A 390 11.37 -11.17 15.09
C SER A 390 12.62 -10.30 15.33
N VAL A 391 12.71 -9.13 14.69
CA VAL A 391 13.78 -8.14 14.95
C VAL A 391 13.76 -7.71 16.41
N TYR A 392 12.58 -7.39 16.96
CA TYR A 392 12.47 -7.04 18.38
C TYR A 392 12.95 -8.19 19.26
N ARG A 393 12.47 -9.41 19.03
CA ARG A 393 12.77 -10.58 19.85
C ARG A 393 14.27 -10.92 19.90
N HIS A 394 14.93 -10.94 18.75
CA HIS A 394 16.32 -11.40 18.64
C HIS A 394 17.36 -10.27 18.83
N ARG A 395 16.93 -9.03 19.08
CA ARG A 395 17.83 -7.87 19.24
C ARG A 395 18.90 -8.02 20.33
N MET A 396 18.62 -8.80 21.37
CA MET A 396 19.52 -8.96 22.52
C MET A 396 20.56 -10.07 22.28
N GLU A 397 20.33 -10.95 21.31
CA GLU A 397 21.21 -12.08 21.02
C GLU A 397 22.44 -11.65 20.20
N PHE A 398 22.38 -10.46 19.58
CA PHE A 398 23.41 -9.92 18.69
C PHE A 398 24.01 -8.60 19.20
N ARG A 399 23.93 -8.34 20.50
CA ARG A 399 24.36 -7.07 21.11
C ARG A 399 25.83 -7.05 21.53
#